data_AF-A0A0D3KX01-F1
#
_entry.id   AF-A0A0D3KX01-F1
#
_cell.length_a   1.000
_cell.length_b   1.000
_cell.length_c   1.000
_cell.angle_alpha   90.00
_cell.angle_beta   90.00
_cell.angle_gamma   90.00
#
_symmetry.space_group_name_H-M   'P 1'
#
loop_
_entity.id
_entity.type
_entity.pdbx_description
1 polymer ?
#
loop_
_entity_poly.entity_id
_entity_poly.type
_entity_poly.pdbx_seq_one_letter_code
_entity_poly.pdbx_strand_id
1 'polypeptide(L)'
;MSASAAPVAVQRIASGPTDTEVLLWTCQEMYVYQIPPLKNESGHRANDWDVNKWLWSGKLSVFSIGNVVQVRLTDPTSGALFAMCPVNEPGSKAIDPVAVEGLLQ
;
A
#
# COMPACT_ATOMS: atom_id res chain seq x y z
N MET A 1 13.58 5.81 -26.88
CA MET A 1 12.49 4.82 -26.75
C MET A 1 11.61 5.29 -25.61
N SER A 2 10.50 5.96 -25.89
CA SER A 2 9.65 6.59 -24.87
C SER A 2 8.72 5.55 -24.24
N ALA A 3 8.85 5.33 -22.93
CA ALA A 3 7.89 4.53 -22.17
C ALA A 3 6.71 5.43 -21.79
N SER A 4 5.57 5.23 -22.46
CA SER A 4 4.29 5.80 -22.06
C SER A 4 3.76 4.99 -20.88
N ALA A 5 3.79 5.57 -19.68
CA ALA A 5 3.11 5.01 -18.52
C ALA A 5 1.61 5.23 -18.69
N ALA A 6 0.85 4.13 -18.85
CA ALA A 6 -0.61 4.19 -18.83
C ALA A 6 -1.08 4.73 -17.48
N PRO A 7 -2.11 5.61 -17.44
CA PRO A 7 -2.69 6.01 -16.17
C PRO A 7 -3.34 4.77 -15.55
N VAL A 8 -2.85 4.37 -14.38
CA VAL A 8 -3.56 3.40 -13.52
C VAL A 8 -4.96 3.95 -13.34
N ALA A 9 -5.95 3.24 -13.89
CA ALA A 9 -7.34 3.61 -13.76
C ALA A 9 -7.72 3.52 -12.28
N VAL A 10 -7.59 4.64 -11.57
CA VAL A 10 -8.16 4.84 -10.25
C VAL A 10 -9.66 4.80 -10.48
N GLN A 11 -10.27 3.63 -10.28
CA GLN A 11 -11.72 3.53 -10.20
C GLN A 11 -12.15 4.44 -9.06
N ARG A 12 -12.69 5.61 -9.42
CA ARG A 12 -13.47 6.44 -8.52
C ARG A 12 -14.68 5.60 -8.14
N ILE A 13 -14.60 4.94 -7.00
CA ILE A 13 -15.79 4.57 -6.24
C ILE A 13 -16.50 5.88 -5.91
N ALA A 14 -17.59 6.15 -6.62
CA ALA A 14 -18.41 7.32 -6.37
C ALA A 14 -19.10 7.11 -5.02
N SER A 15 -18.46 7.58 -3.96
CA SER A 15 -19.08 7.73 -2.64
C SER A 15 -20.17 8.80 -2.75
N GLY A 16 -21.36 8.51 -2.21
CA GLY A 16 -22.46 9.47 -2.20
C GLY A 16 -22.08 10.76 -1.44
N PRO A 17 -22.87 11.84 -1.56
CA PRO A 17 -22.56 13.14 -0.96
C PRO A 17 -22.51 13.15 0.60
N THR A 18 -22.67 12.01 1.26
CA THR A 18 -22.76 11.86 2.72
C THR A 18 -21.67 10.97 3.34
N ASP A 19 -20.79 10.34 2.55
CA ASP A 19 -19.76 9.48 3.14
C ASP A 19 -18.67 10.32 3.83
N THR A 20 -18.61 10.20 5.15
CA THR A 20 -17.62 10.90 5.99
C THR A 20 -16.28 10.17 5.92
N GLU A 21 -15.20 10.93 5.68
CA GLU A 21 -13.84 10.43 5.74
C GLU A 21 -13.29 10.55 7.17
N VAL A 22 -12.84 9.43 7.73
CA VAL A 22 -12.25 9.36 9.08
C VAL A 22 -10.85 8.78 9.00
N LEU A 23 -9.86 9.49 9.54
CA LEU A 23 -8.50 8.97 9.70
C LEU A 23 -8.48 7.94 10.84
N LEU A 24 -8.18 6.68 10.51
CA LEU A 24 -8.09 5.59 11.48
C LEU A 24 -6.67 5.44 12.04
N TRP A 25 -5.65 5.58 11.20
CA TRP A 25 -4.26 5.37 11.58
C TRP A 25 -3.28 6.09 10.68
N THR A 26 -2.07 6.39 11.19
CA THR A 26 -0.99 6.95 10.39
C THR A 26 0.40 6.49 10.86
N CYS A 27 1.30 6.28 9.89
CA CYS A 27 2.74 6.13 10.08
C CYS A 27 3.46 7.32 9.47
N GLN A 28 4.28 8.03 10.24
CA GLN A 28 5.03 9.19 9.71
C GLN A 28 6.18 8.79 8.78
N GLU A 29 6.79 7.64 9.03
CA GLU A 29 7.92 7.13 8.27
C GLU A 29 7.66 5.68 7.85
N MET A 30 7.74 5.44 6.55
CA MET A 30 7.62 4.11 5.96
C MET A 30 8.41 4.04 4.66
N TYR A 31 8.69 2.81 4.24
CA TYR A 31 9.48 2.50 3.05
C TYR A 31 8.73 1.53 2.16
N VAL A 32 8.71 1.80 0.86
CA VAL A 32 8.15 0.93 -0.18
C VAL A 32 9.31 0.22 -0.85
N TYR A 33 9.25 -1.11 -0.89
CA TYR A 33 10.22 -1.94 -1.58
C TYR A 33 9.62 -2.50 -2.86
N GLN A 34 10.44 -2.64 -3.89
CA GLN A 34 10.04 -3.41 -5.05
C GLN A 34 10.09 -4.89 -4.70
N ILE A 35 8.95 -5.56 -4.79
CA ILE A 35 8.85 -7.00 -4.57
C ILE A 35 9.75 -7.70 -5.59
N PRO A 36 10.76 -8.48 -5.16
CA PRO A 36 11.60 -9.24 -6.08
C PRO A 36 10.76 -10.27 -6.85
N PRO A 37 11.11 -10.57 -8.12
CA PRO A 37 10.51 -11.69 -8.83
C PRO A 37 10.65 -12.97 -8.01
N LEU A 38 9.57 -13.76 -7.93
CA LEU A 38 9.58 -15.04 -7.21
C LEU A 38 10.66 -15.94 -7.82
N LYS A 39 11.69 -16.27 -7.04
CA LYS A 39 12.74 -17.21 -7.48
C LYS A 39 12.29 -18.66 -7.33
N ASN A 40 11.45 -18.96 -6.33
CA ASN A 40 10.92 -20.29 -5.99
C ASN A 40 9.45 -20.19 -5.53
N GLU A 41 8.73 -21.32 -5.45
CA GLU A 41 7.32 -21.42 -5.00
C GLU A 41 7.07 -21.11 -3.50
N SER A 42 8.04 -20.50 -2.81
CA SER A 42 8.07 -20.37 -1.34
C SER A 42 7.42 -19.09 -0.79
N GLY A 43 6.77 -18.29 -1.63
CA GLY A 43 6.17 -17.00 -1.26
C GLY A 43 7.18 -15.85 -1.11
N HIS A 44 6.70 -14.68 -0.71
CA HIS A 44 7.56 -13.52 -0.38
C HIS A 44 8.04 -13.61 1.06
N ARG A 45 9.37 -13.56 1.26
CA ARG A 45 10.00 -13.50 2.58
C ARG A 45 10.64 -12.15 2.78
N ALA A 46 10.49 -11.58 3.97
CA ALA A 46 11.09 -10.29 4.29
C ALA A 46 12.63 -10.35 4.23
N ASN A 47 13.22 -11.51 4.53
CA ASN A 47 14.67 -11.75 4.44
C ASN A 47 15.22 -11.66 3.01
N ASP A 48 14.37 -11.83 1.98
CA ASP A 48 14.78 -11.71 0.58
C ASP A 48 14.81 -10.24 0.12
N TRP A 49 14.40 -9.31 0.98
CA TRP A 49 14.32 -7.89 0.67
C TRP A 49 15.59 -7.18 1.15
N ASP A 50 16.19 -6.38 0.29
CA ASP A 50 17.29 -5.50 0.69
C ASP A 50 16.71 -4.27 1.41
N VAL A 51 16.76 -4.29 2.74
CA VAL A 51 16.22 -3.22 3.60
C VAL A 51 16.85 -1.84 3.32
N ASN A 52 18.05 -1.79 2.75
CA ASN A 52 18.74 -0.54 2.42
C ASN A 52 18.38 -0.02 1.03
N LYS A 53 17.59 -0.76 0.25
CA LYS A 53 17.23 -0.42 -1.12
C LYS A 53 15.72 -0.29 -1.28
N TRP A 54 15.17 0.76 -0.66
CA TRP A 54 13.77 1.12 -0.88
C TRP A 54 13.59 1.80 -2.24
N LEU A 55 12.42 1.60 -2.85
CA LEU A 55 11.96 2.29 -4.04
C LEU A 55 11.49 3.72 -3.72
N TRP A 56 10.83 3.87 -2.57
CA TRP A 56 10.25 5.14 -2.13
C TRP A 56 10.08 5.17 -0.61
N SER A 57 10.03 6.37 -0.03
CA SER A 57 9.81 6.59 1.40
C SER A 57 8.80 7.71 1.61
N GLY A 58 7.96 7.60 2.64
CA GLY A 58 7.05 8.70 3.00
C GLY A 58 6.14 8.39 4.17
N LYS A 59 4.91 8.90 4.10
CA LYS A 59 3.88 8.76 5.14
C LYS A 59 2.77 7.83 4.69
N LEU A 60 2.33 6.94 5.57
CA LEU A 60 1.16 6.09 5.37
C LEU A 60 -0.01 6.62 6.21
N SER A 61 -1.22 6.61 5.65
CA SER A 61 -2.45 6.91 6.37
C SER A 61 -3.55 5.92 5.96
N VAL A 62 -4.36 5.50 6.94
CA VAL A 62 -5.50 4.61 6.74
C VAL A 62 -6.77 5.38 7.03
N PHE A 63 -7.69 5.40 6.08
CA PHE A 63 -8.95 6.12 6.16
C PHE A 63 -10.13 5.15 6.10
N SER A 64 -11.21 5.47 6.81
CA SER A 64 -12.53 4.90 6.61
C SER A 64 -13.36 5.89 5.80
N ILE A 65 -13.97 5.45 4.72
CA ILE A 65 -14.85 6.27 3.87
C ILE A 65 -16.11 5.45 3.61
N GLY A 66 -17.20 5.79 4.30
CA GLY A 66 -18.39 4.95 4.33
C GLY A 66 -18.03 3.54 4.82
N ASN A 67 -18.21 2.54 3.94
CA ASN A 67 -17.91 1.12 4.23
C ASN A 67 -16.56 0.64 3.66
N VAL A 68 -15.74 1.54 3.08
CA VAL A 68 -14.46 1.20 2.46
C VAL A 68 -13.32 1.69 3.34
N VAL A 69 -12.32 0.83 3.56
CA VAL A 69 -11.06 1.23 4.16
C VAL A 69 -10.06 1.56 3.05
N GLN A 70 -9.30 2.63 3.18
CA GLN A 70 -8.37 3.07 2.16
C GLN A 70 -6.99 3.36 2.76
N VAL A 71 -5.97 2.69 2.24
CA VAL A 71 -4.57 2.97 2.56
C VAL A 71 -4.02 3.97 1.55
N ARG A 72 -3.43 5.06 2.04
CA ARG A 72 -2.82 6.13 1.21
C ARG A 72 -1.37 6.32 1.59
N LEU A 73 -0.50 6.39 0.58
CA LEU A 73 0.92 6.72 0.71
C LEU A 73 1.14 8.13 0.15
N THR A 74 1.66 9.02 0.97
CA THR A 74 1.86 10.43 0.61
C THR A 74 3.28 10.88 0.91
N ASP A 75 3.82 11.72 0.05
CA ASP A 75 5.09 12.41 0.30
C ASP A 75 4.93 13.36 1.49
N PRO A 76 5.79 13.27 2.53
CA PRO A 76 5.62 14.03 3.78
C PRO A 76 5.90 15.53 3.62
N THR A 77 6.64 15.94 2.59
CA THR A 77 7.00 17.34 2.37
C THR A 77 5.94 18.07 1.53
N SER A 78 5.53 17.46 0.41
CA SER A 78 4.60 18.06 -0.54
C SER A 78 3.13 17.66 -0.31
N GLY A 79 2.89 16.57 0.41
CA GLY A 79 1.56 15.97 0.54
C GLY A 79 1.08 15.24 -0.73
N ALA A 80 1.93 15.10 -1.75
CA ALA A 80 1.56 14.44 -3.01
C ALA A 80 1.26 12.95 -2.79
N LEU A 81 0.18 12.46 -3.40
CA LEU A 81 -0.21 11.05 -3.36
C LEU A 81 0.73 10.22 -4.22
N PHE A 82 1.43 9.26 -3.60
CA PHE A 82 2.27 8.29 -4.30
C PHE A 82 1.45 7.07 -4.75
N ALA A 83 0.71 6.46 -3.84
CA ALA A 83 -0.11 5.29 -4.12
C ALA A 83 -1.32 5.20 -3.17
N MET A 84 -2.33 4.45 -3.59
CA MET A 84 -3.57 4.29 -2.84
C MET A 84 -4.15 2.89 -3.09
N CYS A 85 -4.64 2.24 -2.03
CA CYS A 85 -5.23 0.91 -2.09
C CYS A 85 -6.57 0.88 -1.32
N PRO A 86 -7.72 0.75 -2.01
CA PRO A 86 -9.00 0.50 -1.35
C PRO A 86 -9.12 -0.96 -0.92
N VAL A 87 -9.64 -1.18 0.28
CA VAL A 87 -9.88 -2.48 0.90
C VAL A 87 -11.39 -2.59 1.12
N ASN A 88 -12.05 -3.35 0.25
CA ASN A 88 -13.52 -3.46 0.23
C ASN A 88 -14.04 -4.57 1.14
N GLU A 89 -13.23 -5.62 1.37
CA GLU A 89 -13.64 -6.81 2.12
C GLU A 89 -12.52 -7.28 3.07
N PRO A 90 -12.86 -7.70 4.31
CA PRO A 90 -11.91 -8.39 5.18
C PRO A 90 -11.36 -9.65 4.50
N GLY A 91 -10.03 -9.79 4.46
CA GLY A 91 -9.37 -10.94 3.82
C GLY A 91 -9.12 -10.78 2.31
N SER A 92 -9.37 -9.60 1.73
CA SER A 92 -8.93 -9.32 0.36
C SER A 92 -7.40 -9.39 0.24
N LYS A 93 -6.91 -9.82 -0.93
CA LYS A 93 -5.48 -9.85 -1.30
C LYS A 93 -4.82 -8.46 -1.40
N ALA A 94 -5.56 -7.40 -1.04
CA ALA A 94 -5.03 -6.04 -0.99
C ALA A 94 -3.96 -5.89 0.11
N ILE A 95 -4.03 -6.71 1.15
CA ILE A 95 -3.08 -6.73 2.25
C ILE A 95 -2.73 -8.20 2.55
N ASP A 96 -1.50 -8.60 2.22
CA ASP A 96 -0.97 -9.92 2.56
C ASP A 96 0.26 -9.73 3.47
N PRO A 97 0.31 -10.41 4.63
CA PRO A 97 1.48 -10.37 5.50
C PRO A 97 2.66 -11.11 4.84
N VAL A 98 3.86 -10.58 5.03
CA VAL A 98 5.10 -11.20 4.55
C VAL A 98 5.60 -12.19 5.60
N ALA A 99 6.07 -13.36 5.17
CA ALA A 99 6.66 -14.32 6.09
C ALA A 99 7.99 -13.77 6.66
N VAL A 100 8.10 -13.74 7.98
CA VAL A 100 9.33 -13.47 8.72
C VAL A 100 9.73 -14.78 9.41
N GLU A 101 10.95 -15.25 9.20
CA GLU A 101 11.43 -16.47 9.84
C GLU A 101 11.61 -16.21 11.34
N GLY A 102 10.81 -16.84 12.20
CA GLY A 102 10.95 -16.73 13.65
C GLY A 102 9.67 -16.70 14.51
N LEU A 103 8.48 -16.69 13.93
CA LEU A 103 7.23 -16.91 14.69
C LEU A 103 6.49 -18.11 14.10
N LEU A 104 6.99 -19.29 14.46
CA LEU A 104 6.16 -20.50 14.44
C LEU A 104 5.03 -20.30 15.47
N GLN A 105 3.80 -20.61 15.03
CA GLN A 105 2.70 -20.94 15.94
C GLN A 105 3.04 -22.16 16.79
#